data_AF-A0A929NT70-F1
#
_entry.id   AF-A0A929NT70-F1
#
_cell.length_a   1.000
_cell.length_b   1.000
_cell.length_c   1.000
_cell.angle_alpha   90.00
_cell.angle_beta   90.00
_cell.angle_gamma   90.00
#
_symmetry.space_group_name_H-M   'P 1'
#
loop_
_entity.id
_entity.type
_entity.pdbx_description
1 polymer ?
#
loop_
_entity_poly.entity_id
_entity_poly.type
_entity_poly.pdbx_seq_one_letter_code
_entity_poly.pdbx_strand_id
1 'polypeptide(L)' 'FTRQDSSMLNMLAQADCLVVRPPNAPALAAGLRVPVIPLPGGLGRA' A
#
# COMPACT_ATOMS: atom_id res chain seq x y z
N PHE A 1 9.14 -9.72 0.05
CA PHE A 1 8.46 -8.60 -0.60
C PHE A 1 7.91 -9.09 -1.93
N THR A 2 6.68 -9.60 -1.90
CA THR A 2 5.96 -9.95 -3.13
C THR A 2 5.75 -8.65 -3.90
N ARG A 3 6.11 -8.68 -5.18
CA ARG A 3 6.10 -7.57 -6.14
C ARG A 3 4.85 -6.68 -5.96
N GLN A 4 5.03 -5.36 -6.02
CA GLN A 4 3.94 -4.40 -6.18
C GLN A 4 4.17 -3.73 -7.53
N ASP A 5 3.27 -3.97 -8.47
CA ASP A 5 3.25 -3.30 -9.76
C ASP A 5 1.85 -2.70 -10.02
N SER A 6 1.72 -1.91 -11.08
CA SER A 6 0.48 -1.22 -11.40
C SER A 6 -0.62 -2.13 -11.95
N SER A 7 -0.28 -3.35 -12.38
CA SER A 7 -1.23 -4.32 -12.94
C SER A 7 -1.86 -5.23 -11.87
N MET A 8 -1.31 -5.26 -10.66
CA MET A 8 -1.78 -6.10 -9.55
C MET A 8 -3.00 -5.54 -8.82
N LEU A 9 -4.17 -5.65 -9.45
CA LEU A 9 -5.43 -5.17 -8.86
C LEU A 9 -5.95 -6.01 -7.68
N ASN A 10 -5.63 -7.31 -7.62
CA ASN A 10 -6.09 -8.17 -6.54
C ASN A 10 -5.54 -7.73 -5.16
N MET A 11 -4.28 -7.30 -5.09
CA MET A 11 -3.70 -6.75 -3.86
C MET A 11 -4.34 -5.43 -3.47
N LEU A 12 -4.63 -4.57 -4.46
CA LEU A 12 -5.28 -3.29 -4.23
C LEU A 12 -6.73 -3.48 -3.71
N ALA A 13 -7.46 -4.48 -4.23
CA ALA A 13 -8.84 -4.75 -3.83
C ALA A 13 -9.00 -5.14 -2.36
N GLN A 14 -7.97 -5.78 -1.79
CA GLN A 14 -7.94 -6.25 -0.40
C GLN A 14 -7.24 -5.28 0.55
N ALA A 15 -6.69 -4.17 0.06
CA ALA A 15 -5.93 -3.23 0.87
C ALA A 15 -6.84 -2.29 1.66
N ASP A 16 -6.50 -2.03 2.94
CA ASP A 16 -7.19 -1.07 3.79
C ASP A 16 -6.63 0.36 3.65
N CYS A 17 -5.41 0.52 3.12
CA CYS A 17 -4.75 1.81 2.95
C CYS A 17 -3.62 1.77 1.91
N LEU A 18 -3.16 2.95 1.51
CA LEU A 18 -1.98 3.15 0.67
C LEU A 18 -0.85 3.77 1.50
N VAL A 19 0.34 3.19 1.42
CA VAL A 19 1.55 3.78 2.02
C VAL A 19 2.08 4.89 1.12
N VAL A 20 2.23 6.10 1.66
CA VAL A 20 2.77 7.24 0.90
C VAL A 20 4.28 7.28 1.07
N ARG A 21 5.00 7.30 -0.06
CA ARG A 21 6.46 7.31 -0.12
C ARG A 21 6.92 8.44 -1.04
N PRO A 22 7.89 9.27 -0.62
CA PRO A 22 8.55 10.19 -1.54
C PRO A 22 9.21 9.43 -2.71
N PRO A 23 9.31 10.05 -3.90
CA PRO A 23 10.04 9.48 -5.02
C PRO A 23 11.48 9.13 -4.62
N ASN A 24 11.97 7.97 -5.09
CA ASN A 24 13.34 7.49 -4.87
C ASN A 24 13.77 7.34 -3.39
N ALA A 25 12.83 7.32 -2.44
CA ALA A 25 13.15 7.11 -1.04
C ALA A 25 13.87 5.76 -0.82
N PRO A 26 14.83 5.67 0.12
CA PRO A 26 15.50 4.41 0.43
C PRO A 26 14.53 3.38 1.02
N ALA A 27 14.93 2.11 1.04
CA ALA A 27 14.17 1.08 1.74
C ALA A 27 14.11 1.41 3.25
N LEU A 28 12.94 1.22 3.86
CA LEU A 28 12.75 1.39 5.29
C LEU A 28 12.86 0.04 6.00
N ALA A 29 13.37 0.05 7.24
CA ALA A 29 13.33 -1.10 8.11
C ALA A 29 11.89 -1.41 8.55
N ALA A 30 11.60 -2.68 8.83
CA ALA A 30 10.32 -3.08 9.40
C ALA A 30 10.11 -2.43 10.78
N GLY A 31 8.86 -2.11 11.10
CA GLY A 31 8.48 -1.47 12.37
C GLY A 31 8.53 0.06 12.37
N LEU A 32 9.06 0.69 11.32
CA LEU A 32 9.03 2.14 11.18
C LEU A 32 7.64 2.64 10.80
N ARG A 33 7.27 3.81 11.34
CA ARG A 33 6.01 4.49 11.01
C ARG A 33 6.11 5.16 9.65
N VAL A 34 5.01 5.13 8.90
CA VAL A 34 4.88 5.75 7.57
C VAL A 34 3.55 6.48 7.44
N PRO A 35 3.48 7.56 6.65
CA PRO A 35 2.21 8.19 6.32
C PRO A 35 1.38 7.25 5.42
N VAL A 36 0.08 7.25 5.64
CA VAL A 36 -0.87 6.42 4.88
C VAL A 36 -2.08 7.23 4.42
N ILE A 37 -2.65 6.82 3.31
CA ILE A 37 -3.98 7.27 2.85
C ILE A 37 -4.95 6.11 3.11
N PRO A 38 -5.93 6.25 4.00
CA PRO A 38 -6.93 5.21 4.25
C PRO A 38 -7.79 4.93 3.01
N LEU A 39 -8.15 3.67 2.78
CA LEU A 39 -9.13 3.25 1.79
C LEU A 39 -10.39 2.76 2.55
N PRO A 40 -11.50 3.52 2.57
CA PRO A 40 -12.68 3.11 3.31
C PRO A 40 -13.25 1.81 2.74
N GLY A 41 -13.34 0.77 3.58
CA GLY A 41 -14.00 -0.50 3.28
C GLY A 41 -13.24 -1.46 2.36
N GLY A 42 -12.14 -1.06 1.72
CA GLY A 42 -11.50 -1.85 0.66
C GLY A 42 -12.36 -1.91 -0.60
N LEU A 43 -11.73 -1.86 -1.79
CA LEU A 43 -12.47 -1.77 -3.06
C LEU A 43 -13.35 -3.00 -3.35
N GLY A 44 -13.12 -4.12 -2.66
CA GLY A 44 -13.83 -5.39 -2.88
C GLY A 44 -14.72 -5.88 -1.73
N ARG A 45 -14.87 -5.16 -0.61
CA ARG A 45 -15.73 -5.60 0.50
C ARG A 45 -17.09 -4.92 0.38
N ALA A 46 -18.01 -5.61 -0.29
CA ALA A 46 -19.46 -5.38 -0.19
C ALA A 46 -20.05 -6.29 0.89
#